data_AF-A0A534H590-F1
#
_entry.id   AF-A0A534H590-F1
#
_cell.length_a   1.000
_cell.length_b   1.000
_cell.length_c   1.000
_cell.angle_alpha   90.00
_cell.angle_beta   90.00
_cell.angle_gamma   90.00
#
_symmetry.space_group_name_H-M   'P 1'
#
loop_
_entity.id
_entity.type
_entity.pdbx_description
1 polymer ?
#
loop_
_entity_poly.entity_id
_entity_poly.type
_entity_poly.pdbx_seq_one_letter_code
_entity_poly.pdbx_strand_id
1 'polypeptide(L)'
;MTQAQGKPPLFDLCGGHPALDFVNSLDERFTEDGPVERLADYGDLLRFAQQSRLLDVREARRLAGSVPRQAAARALRSARQLREALASVLYSAVDGRPPADGD
;
A
#
# COMPACT_ATOMS: atom_id res chain seq x y z
N MET A 1 -6.30 -25.77 3.57
CA MET A 1 -4.83 -25.80 3.48
C MET A 1 -4.31 -24.64 4.32
N THR A 2 -3.74 -24.94 5.49
CA THR A 2 -3.19 -23.92 6.40
C THR A 2 -1.84 -23.47 5.86
N GLN A 3 -1.77 -22.26 5.30
CA GLN A 3 -0.50 -21.66 4.90
C GLN A 3 0.38 -21.52 6.16
N ALA A 4 1.60 -22.04 6.08
CA ALA A 4 2.61 -21.91 7.11
C ALA A 4 2.93 -20.42 7.34
N GLN A 5 3.00 -19.99 8.61
CA GLN A 5 3.37 -18.62 8.98
C GLN A 5 4.87 -18.39 8.76
N GLY A 6 5.26 -18.17 7.51
CA GLY A 6 6.54 -17.58 7.15
C GLY A 6 6.50 -16.06 7.31
N LYS A 7 7.67 -15.41 7.46
CA LYS A 7 7.77 -13.95 7.39
C LYS A 7 7.10 -13.50 6.08
N PRO A 8 6.11 -12.60 6.12
CA PRO A 8 5.46 -12.16 4.91
C PRO A 8 6.48 -11.52 3.96
N PRO A 9 6.36 -11.76 2.64
CA PRO A 9 7.34 -11.29 1.67
C PRO A 9 7.53 -9.78 1.75
N LEU A 10 8.72 -9.32 1.35
CA LEU A 10 9.03 -7.89 1.22
C LEU A 10 8.21 -7.29 0.08
N PHE A 11 7.92 -5.99 0.17
CA PHE A 11 7.35 -5.26 -0.95
C PHE A 11 8.40 -5.11 -2.05
N ASP A 12 7.99 -5.18 -3.30
CA ASP A 12 8.86 -4.78 -4.40
C ASP A 12 8.83 -3.24 -4.52
N LEU A 13 9.98 -2.60 -4.27
CA LEU A 13 10.13 -1.14 -4.28
C LEU A 13 10.87 -0.69 -5.55
N CYS A 14 10.41 -1.17 -6.70
CA CYS A 14 11.03 -0.97 -8.00
C CYS A 14 10.64 0.36 -8.68
N GLY A 15 9.64 1.08 -8.17
CA GLY A 15 9.14 2.34 -8.73
C GLY A 15 10.07 3.53 -8.47
N GLY A 16 11.06 3.41 -7.58
CA GLY A 16 12.06 4.45 -7.31
C GLY A 16 11.54 5.66 -6.54
N HIS A 17 10.24 5.71 -6.23
CA HIS A 17 9.60 6.72 -5.40
C HIS A 17 8.46 6.08 -4.58
N PRO A 18 8.34 6.38 -3.27
CA PRO A 18 7.35 5.73 -2.40
C PRO A 18 5.90 5.82 -2.90
N ALA A 19 5.53 6.89 -3.61
CA ALA A 19 4.19 7.00 -4.20
C ALA A 19 3.95 5.98 -5.32
N LEU A 20 4.96 5.73 -6.17
CA LEU A 20 4.88 4.73 -7.24
C LEU A 20 4.88 3.32 -6.64
N ASP A 21 5.78 3.08 -5.67
CA ASP A 21 5.84 1.82 -4.94
C ASP A 21 4.53 1.53 -4.19
N PHE A 22 3.86 2.57 -3.69
CA PHE A 22 2.58 2.44 -3.01
C PHE A 22 1.46 2.04 -3.98
N VAL A 23 1.42 2.62 -5.19
CA VAL A 23 0.48 2.16 -6.23
C VAL A 23 0.73 0.70 -6.59
N ASN A 24 2.00 0.29 -6.67
CA ASN A 24 2.45 -1.08 -6.96
C ASN A 24 2.26 -2.06 -5.80
N SER A 25 1.81 -1.60 -4.62
CA SER A 25 1.46 -2.51 -3.52
C SER A 25 0.15 -3.28 -3.77
N LEU A 26 -0.63 -2.89 -4.76
CA LEU A 26 -1.65 -3.75 -5.35
C LEU A 26 -1.06 -4.29 -6.64
N ASP A 27 -0.71 -5.56 -6.58
CA ASP A 27 0.06 -6.26 -7.59
C ASP A 27 -0.88 -6.88 -8.62
N GLU A 28 -0.35 -7.31 -9.76
CA GLU A 28 -1.11 -8.06 -10.79
C GLU A 28 -2.40 -7.34 -11.27
N ARG A 29 -2.46 -6.00 -11.16
CA ARG A 29 -3.68 -5.20 -11.44
C ARG A 29 -4.33 -5.42 -12.80
N PHE A 30 -3.53 -5.79 -13.79
CA PHE A 30 -3.95 -5.89 -15.19
C PHE A 30 -3.84 -7.32 -15.73
N THR A 31 -3.62 -8.31 -14.87
CA THR A 31 -3.59 -9.73 -15.27
C THR A 31 -5.02 -10.30 -15.31
N GLU A 32 -5.21 -11.44 -15.99
CA GLU A 32 -6.50 -12.14 -16.05
C GLU A 32 -6.94 -12.67 -14.68
N ASP A 33 -5.99 -13.03 -13.81
CA ASP A 33 -6.23 -13.53 -12.46
C ASP A 33 -6.69 -12.43 -11.48
N GLY A 34 -6.50 -11.17 -11.86
CA GLY A 34 -6.92 -9.99 -11.11
C GLY A 34 -5.93 -9.52 -10.05
N PRO A 35 -6.24 -8.40 -9.38
CA PRO A 35 -5.30 -7.73 -8.50
C PRO A 35 -5.04 -8.49 -7.19
N VAL A 36 -3.78 -8.52 -6.75
CA VAL A 36 -3.34 -9.12 -5.49
C VAL A 36 -3.05 -8.04 -4.44
N GLU A 37 -3.91 -7.94 -3.42
CA GLU A 37 -3.78 -6.95 -2.34
C GLU A 37 -2.65 -7.34 -1.37
N ARG A 38 -1.53 -6.60 -1.40
CA ARG A 38 -0.39 -6.81 -0.49
C ARG A 38 -0.50 -6.04 0.82
N LEU A 39 -1.37 -5.04 0.91
CA LEU A 39 -1.67 -4.32 2.15
C LEU A 39 -2.90 -4.93 2.82
N ALA A 40 -2.88 -6.22 3.14
CA ALA A 40 -4.04 -6.95 3.64
C ALA A 40 -4.51 -6.44 5.01
N ASP A 41 -3.58 -6.05 5.88
CA ASP A 41 -3.85 -5.49 7.19
C ASP A 41 -3.02 -4.23 7.54
N TYR A 42 -3.24 -3.68 8.74
CA TYR A 42 -2.53 -2.49 9.21
C TYR A 42 -1.04 -2.75 9.46
N GLY A 43 -0.67 -3.98 9.83
CA GLY A 43 0.72 -4.39 9.94
C GLY A 43 1.43 -4.31 8.60
N ASP A 44 0.78 -4.73 7.52
CA ASP A 44 1.31 -4.61 6.15
C ASP A 44 1.54 -3.16 5.75
N LEU A 45 0.62 -2.26 6.10
CA LEU A 45 0.79 -0.81 5.89
C LEU A 45 2.01 -0.26 6.64
N LEU A 46 2.21 -0.66 7.89
CA LEU A 46 3.39 -0.26 8.66
C LEU A 46 4.68 -0.84 8.08
N ARG A 47 4.66 -2.11 7.61
CA ARG A 47 5.80 -2.75 6.94
C ARG A 47 6.15 -2.01 5.65
N PHE A 48 5.17 -1.65 4.83
CA PHE A 48 5.37 -0.86 3.62
C PHE A 48 5.99 0.50 3.94
N ALA A 49 5.41 1.25 4.88
CA ALA A 49 5.90 2.57 5.27
C ALA A 49 7.32 2.52 5.84
N GLN A 50 7.66 1.48 6.60
CA GLN A 50 9.01 1.26 7.08
C GLN A 50 9.98 0.92 5.93
N GLN A 51 9.60 0.00 5.02
CA GLN A 51 10.47 -0.44 3.93
C GLN A 51 10.76 0.68 2.94
N SER A 52 9.76 1.52 2.66
CA SER A 52 9.88 2.73 1.83
C SER A 52 10.52 3.93 2.55
N ARG A 53 10.92 3.76 3.81
CA ARG A 53 11.57 4.78 4.67
C ARG A 53 10.71 6.00 4.97
N LEU A 54 9.38 5.90 4.84
CA LEU A 54 8.42 6.91 5.29
C LEU A 54 8.27 6.91 6.82
N LEU A 55 8.53 5.76 7.45
CA LEU A 55 8.63 5.61 8.89
C LEU A 55 9.96 4.95 9.24
N ASP A 56 10.54 5.35 10.35
CA ASP A 56 11.64 4.59 10.95
C ASP A 56 11.13 3.36 11.72
N VAL A 57 12.06 2.49 12.12
CA VAL A 57 11.75 1.25 12.87
C VAL A 57 11.08 1.53 14.22
N ARG A 58 11.44 2.62 14.90
CA ARG A 58 10.89 3.00 16.21
C ARG A 58 9.47 3.51 16.06
N GLU A 59 9.20 4.32 15.06
CA GLU A 59 7.87 4.84 14.73
C GLU A 59 6.91 3.71 14.36
N ALA A 60 7.33 2.80 13.47
CA ALA A 60 6.53 1.65 13.07
C ALA A 60 6.19 0.75 14.27
N ARG A 61 7.17 0.45 15.14
CA ARG A 61 6.95 -0.33 16.37
C ARG A 61 6.01 0.35 17.35
N ARG A 62 6.18 1.66 17.55
CA ARG A 62 5.32 2.45 18.44
C ARG A 62 3.86 2.39 17.95
N LEU A 63 3.64 2.63 16.66
CA LEU A 63 2.30 2.60 16.06
C LEU A 63 1.66 1.21 16.13
N ALA A 64 2.43 0.15 15.90
CA ALA A 64 1.93 -1.23 16.01
C ALA A 64 1.39 -1.57 17.41
N GLY A 65 1.97 -0.97 18.47
CA GLY A 65 1.58 -1.24 19.86
C GLY A 65 0.57 -0.26 20.47
N SER A 66 0.40 0.94 19.89
CA SER A 66 -0.38 2.01 20.52
C SER A 66 -1.70 2.36 19.82
N VAL A 67 -1.86 1.99 18.55
CA VAL A 67 -3.05 2.39 17.77
C VAL A 67 -4.21 1.42 18.03
N PRO A 68 -5.39 1.91 18.47
CA PRO A 68 -6.56 1.07 18.65
C PRO A 68 -7.00 0.39 17.34
N ARG A 69 -7.49 -0.84 17.43
CA ARG A 69 -7.91 -1.65 16.25
C ARG A 69 -8.83 -0.90 15.28
N GLN A 70 -9.77 -0.11 15.81
CA GLN A 70 -10.71 0.65 14.98
C GLN A 70 -10.01 1.78 14.19
N ALA A 71 -9.04 2.46 14.81
CA ALA A 71 -8.23 3.48 14.16
C ALA A 71 -7.29 2.86 13.12
N ALA A 72 -6.67 1.73 13.43
CA ALA A 72 -5.87 0.95 12.49
C ALA A 72 -6.66 0.56 11.23
N ALA A 73 -7.88 0.05 11.42
CA ALA A 73 -8.76 -0.30 10.30
C ALA A 73 -9.17 0.93 9.47
N ARG A 74 -9.42 2.08 10.10
CA ARG A 74 -9.68 3.35 9.39
C ARG A 74 -8.47 3.81 8.58
N ALA A 75 -7.28 3.76 9.17
CA ALA A 75 -6.04 4.15 8.51
C ALA A 75 -5.77 3.28 7.28
N LEU A 76 -5.95 1.96 7.39
CA LEU A 76 -5.78 1.05 6.26
C LEU A 76 -6.76 1.36 5.11
N ARG A 77 -8.04 1.58 5.42
CA ARG A 77 -9.03 1.96 4.40
C ARG A 77 -8.67 3.27 3.71
N SER A 78 -8.29 4.27 4.49
CA SER A 78 -7.89 5.60 3.97
C SER A 78 -6.64 5.49 3.09
N ALA A 79 -5.67 4.66 3.49
CA ALA A 79 -4.47 4.39 2.72
C ALA A 79 -4.81 3.72 1.37
N ARG A 80 -5.68 2.71 1.36
CA ARG A 80 -6.12 2.08 0.10
C ARG A 80 -6.89 3.04 -0.81
N GLN A 81 -7.73 3.91 -0.24
CA GLN A 81 -8.41 4.97 -1.01
C GLN A 81 -7.40 5.94 -1.64
N LEU A 82 -6.41 6.38 -0.87
CA LEU A 82 -5.31 7.20 -1.38
C LEU A 82 -4.53 6.47 -2.48
N ARG A 83 -4.29 5.17 -2.33
CA ARG A 83 -3.58 4.33 -3.32
C ARG A 83 -4.30 4.35 -4.67
N GLU A 84 -5.63 4.23 -4.67
CA GLU A 84 -6.41 4.26 -5.92
C GLU A 84 -6.51 5.68 -6.51
N ALA A 85 -6.63 6.71 -5.68
CA ALA A 85 -6.59 8.10 -6.14
C ALA A 85 -5.24 8.43 -6.82
N LEU A 86 -4.13 8.02 -6.21
CA LEU A 86 -2.80 8.15 -6.80
C LEU A 86 -2.67 7.35 -8.10
N ALA A 87 -3.18 6.11 -8.13
CA ALA A 87 -3.15 5.28 -9.33
C ALA A 87 -3.90 5.96 -10.50
N SER A 88 -5.08 6.53 -10.25
CA SER A 88 -5.83 7.28 -11.25
C SER A 88 -5.02 8.43 -11.84
N VAL A 89 -4.42 9.27 -10.99
CA VAL A 89 -3.60 10.41 -11.46
C VAL A 89 -2.38 9.94 -12.26
N LEU A 90 -1.66 8.93 -11.75
CA LEU A 90 -0.41 8.46 -12.35
C LEU A 90 -0.66 7.75 -13.68
N TYR A 91 -1.70 6.92 -13.78
CA TYR A 91 -2.05 6.27 -15.05
C TYR A 91 -2.60 7.26 -16.07
N SER A 92 -3.41 8.24 -15.67
CA SER A 92 -3.82 9.32 -16.56
C SER A 92 -2.60 10.06 -17.14
N ALA A 93 -1.60 10.37 -16.31
CA ALA A 93 -0.38 11.02 -16.76
C ALA A 93 0.42 10.16 -17.77
N VAL A 94 0.51 8.84 -17.56
CA VAL A 94 1.15 7.91 -18.50
C VAL A 94 0.41 7.85 -19.84
N ASP A 95 -0.93 7.87 -19.80
CA ASP A 95 -1.78 7.86 -21.00
C ASP A 95 -1.88 9.23 -21.71
N GLY A 96 -1.22 10.27 -21.19
CA GLY A 96 -1.32 11.63 -21.72
C GLY A 96 -2.72 12.26 -21.56
N ARG A 97 -3.53 11.75 -20.62
CA ARG A 97 -4.86 12.25 -20.30
C ARG A 97 -4.81 13.15 -19.06
N PRO A 98 -5.69 14.16 -18.95
CA PRO A 98 -5.84 14.88 -17.68
C PRO A 98 -6.28 13.92 -16.57
N PRO A 99 -5.86 14.15 -15.31
CA PRO A 99 -6.41 13.41 -14.19
C PRO A 99 -7.93 13.61 -14.11
N ALA A 100 -8.66 12.59 -13.67
CA ALA A 100 -10.08 12.73 -13.42
C ALA A 100 -10.33 13.78 -12.32
N ASP A 101 -11.45 14.50 -12.41
CA ASP A 101 -11.88 15.39 -11.33
C ASP A 101 -12.05 14.57 -10.03
N GLY A 102 -11.55 15.11 -8.92
CA GLY A 102 -11.67 14.44 -7.61
C GLY A 102 -13.08 14.64 -7.04
N ASP A 103 -13.73 13.53 -6.67
CA ASP A 103 -14.98 13.50 -5.89
C ASP A 103 -14.79 14.00 -4.45
#